data_AF-A0A1H8EUR7-F1
#
_entry.id   AF-A0A1H8EUR7-F1
#
_cell.length_a   1.000
_cell.length_b   1.000
_cell.length_c   1.000
_cell.angle_alpha   90.00
_cell.angle_beta   90.00
_cell.angle_gamma   90.00
#
_symmetry.space_group_name_H-M   'P 1'
#
loop_
_entity.id
_entity.type
_entity.pdbx_description
1 polymer ?
#
loop_
_entity_poly.entity_id
_entity_poly.type
_entity_poly.pdbx_seq_one_letter_code
_entity_poly.pdbx_strand_id
1 'polypeptide(L)'
;MKRLIYTILISMLFVSCSKKSSEQSPQPHTIKVTVSGADAFNVSLSEYKTTDNSPKIVDTKAIEKGASYSYTATLNQNDEVTLLVASDVSNTVTYKIYDNDKIVVQDTDREIVTHSSVTVSYDIP
;
A
#
# COMPACT_ATOMS: atom_id res chain seq x y z
N MET A 1 -57.27 -23.81 51.09
CA MET A 1 -56.59 -24.13 49.81
C MET A 1 -55.59 -23.00 49.49
N LYS A 2 -54.37 -23.40 49.13
CA LYS A 2 -53.29 -22.69 48.40
C LYS A 2 -52.78 -21.32 48.91
N ARG A 3 -51.57 -21.38 49.50
CA ARG A 3 -50.56 -20.32 49.60
C ARG A 3 -50.16 -19.81 48.20
N LEU A 4 -49.66 -18.58 48.11
CA LEU A 4 -48.47 -18.27 47.30
C LEU A 4 -47.81 -16.96 47.78
N ILE A 5 -46.56 -17.15 48.20
CA ILE A 5 -45.53 -16.16 48.51
C ILE A 5 -44.76 -15.91 47.20
N TYR A 6 -43.89 -14.89 47.20
CA TYR A 6 -42.70 -14.67 46.37
C TYR A 6 -42.88 -13.66 45.22
N THR A 7 -41.95 -12.77 44.88
CA THR A 7 -40.73 -12.25 45.52
C THR A 7 -40.25 -11.09 44.64
N ILE A 8 -39.74 -10.06 45.29
CA ILE A 8 -39.01 -8.93 44.67
C ILE A 8 -37.79 -9.47 43.93
N LEU A 9 -37.67 -9.20 42.62
CA LEU A 9 -36.42 -9.37 41.89
C LEU A 9 -36.16 -8.15 41.00
N ILE A 10 -35.55 -7.13 41.62
CA ILE A 10 -34.90 -6.01 40.95
C ILE A 10 -33.77 -6.58 40.08
N SER A 11 -33.93 -6.46 38.76
CA SER A 11 -32.92 -6.83 37.78
C SER A 11 -32.07 -5.59 37.51
N MET A 12 -30.92 -5.50 38.18
CA MET A 12 -29.84 -4.60 37.82
C MET A 12 -29.35 -4.97 36.42
N LEU A 13 -29.77 -4.22 35.40
CA LEU A 13 -29.18 -4.27 34.08
C LEU A 13 -27.83 -3.56 34.15
N PHE A 14 -26.79 -4.32 34.49
CA PHE A 14 -25.42 -3.93 34.16
C PHE A 14 -25.33 -3.88 32.63
N VAL A 15 -25.42 -2.68 32.07
CA VAL A 15 -25.02 -2.40 30.69
C VAL A 15 -23.50 -2.56 30.66
N SER A 16 -23.05 -3.81 30.58
CA SER A 16 -21.67 -4.15 30.27
C SER A 16 -21.44 -3.69 28.84
N CYS A 17 -20.84 -2.50 28.72
CA CYS A 17 -20.33 -1.99 27.46
C CYS A 17 -19.10 -2.86 27.13
N SER A 18 -19.34 -4.04 26.54
CA SER A 18 -18.29 -4.85 25.96
C SER A 18 -17.58 -3.96 24.94
N LYS A 19 -16.39 -3.47 25.30
CA LYS A 19 -15.42 -2.97 24.34
C LYS A 19 -15.21 -4.10 23.35
N LYS A 20 -15.89 -4.00 22.22
CA LYS A 20 -15.73 -4.88 21.07
C LYS A 20 -14.34 -4.55 20.54
N SER A 21 -13.32 -5.28 21.03
CA SER A 21 -11.99 -5.22 20.47
C SER A 21 -12.08 -5.78 19.07
N SER A 22 -12.32 -4.92 18.09
CA SER A 22 -12.09 -5.24 16.69
C SER A 22 -10.63 -4.92 16.41
N GLU A 23 -9.72 -5.76 16.91
CA GLU A 23 -8.46 -5.97 16.19
C GLU A 23 -8.84 -6.66 14.89
N GLN A 24 -9.27 -5.87 13.91
CA GLN A 24 -9.36 -6.31 12.55
C GLN A 24 -7.92 -6.69 12.16
N SER A 25 -7.69 -7.97 11.89
CA SER A 25 -6.41 -8.41 11.34
C SER A 25 -6.09 -7.51 10.13
N PRO A 26 -4.85 -7.00 9.99
CA PRO A 26 -4.48 -6.14 8.88
C PRO A 26 -4.94 -6.80 7.58
N GLN A 27 -5.83 -6.13 6.86
CA GLN A 27 -6.29 -6.69 5.59
C GLN A 27 -5.12 -6.62 4.61
N PRO A 28 -4.81 -7.68 3.86
CA PRO A 28 -3.78 -7.62 2.84
C PRO A 28 -4.27 -6.83 1.62
N HIS A 29 -3.38 -6.03 1.04
CA HIS A 29 -3.56 -5.23 -0.16
C HIS A 29 -2.68 -5.77 -1.29
N THR A 30 -3.26 -5.93 -2.48
CA THR A 30 -2.49 -6.28 -3.68
C THR A 30 -2.01 -5.01 -4.35
N ILE A 31 -0.71 -4.77 -4.27
CA ILE A 31 -0.06 -3.60 -4.85
C ILE A 31 0.50 -3.96 -6.21
N LYS A 32 0.17 -3.17 -7.23
CA LYS A 32 0.79 -3.28 -8.56
C LYS A 32 1.47 -1.97 -8.91
N VAL A 33 2.69 -2.03 -9.43
CA VAL A 33 3.43 -0.86 -9.91
C VAL A 33 3.72 -1.07 -11.40
N THR A 34 3.40 -0.08 -12.22
CA THR A 34 3.72 -0.11 -13.66
C THR A 34 4.43 1.16 -14.06
N VAL A 35 5.49 1.04 -14.88
CA VAL A 35 6.24 2.18 -15.40
C VAL A 35 6.53 1.97 -16.88
N SER A 36 6.35 3.00 -17.69
CA SER A 36 6.72 3.02 -19.11
C SER A 36 7.36 4.35 -19.46
N GLY A 37 8.32 4.36 -20.38
CA GLY A 37 9.04 5.56 -20.80
C GLY A 37 9.21 5.66 -22.32
N ALA A 38 9.47 6.87 -22.80
CA ALA A 38 9.75 7.13 -24.21
C ALA A 38 11.17 6.69 -24.63
N ASP A 39 12.10 6.63 -23.67
CA ASP A 39 13.46 6.11 -23.84
C ASP A 39 13.84 5.13 -22.70
N ALA A 40 15.09 4.67 -22.65
CA ALA A 40 15.57 3.77 -21.60
C ALA A 40 15.57 4.45 -20.21
N PHE A 41 15.30 3.65 -19.17
CA PHE A 41 15.25 4.11 -17.78
C PHE A 41 15.59 2.98 -16.82
N ASN A 42 15.93 3.34 -15.59
CA ASN A 42 16.18 2.41 -14.49
C ASN A 42 15.08 2.55 -13.44
N VAL A 43 14.60 1.42 -12.92
CA VAL A 43 13.64 1.36 -11.81
C VAL A 43 14.34 0.74 -10.60
N SER A 44 14.06 1.29 -9.42
CA SER A 44 14.33 0.66 -8.14
C SER A 44 13.05 0.73 -7.31
N LEU A 45 12.60 -0.41 -6.80
CA LEU A 45 11.42 -0.53 -5.96
C LEU A 45 11.85 -1.01 -4.57
N SER A 46 11.37 -0.32 -3.54
CA SER A 46 11.54 -0.72 -2.15
C SER A 46 10.20 -0.85 -1.45
N GLU A 47 10.14 -1.79 -0.51
CA GLU A 47 9.02 -1.98 0.41
C GLU A 47 9.51 -1.65 1.82
N TYR A 48 8.69 -0.95 2.59
CA TYR A 48 8.80 -0.90 4.03
C TYR A 48 7.63 -1.67 4.62
N LYS A 49 7.93 -2.69 5.41
CA LYS A 49 6.92 -3.41 6.18
C LYS A 49 6.98 -2.93 7.61
N THR A 50 5.84 -2.74 8.25
CA THR A 50 5.79 -2.34 9.67
C THR A 50 6.49 -3.32 10.61
N THR A 51 6.67 -4.56 10.18
CA THR A 51 7.45 -5.59 10.89
C THR A 51 8.96 -5.51 10.65
N ASP A 52 9.39 -4.71 9.68
CA ASP A 52 10.79 -4.52 9.32
C ASP A 52 11.39 -3.30 10.05
N ASN A 53 12.71 -3.35 10.27
CA ASN A 53 13.44 -2.26 10.92
C ASN A 53 13.76 -1.10 9.97
N SER A 54 13.64 -1.30 8.65
CA SER A 54 13.97 -0.32 7.62
C SER A 54 13.37 -0.73 6.27
N PRO A 55 13.19 0.21 5.33
CA PRO A 55 12.85 -0.12 3.94
C PRO A 55 13.88 -1.06 3.30
N LYS A 56 13.42 -1.94 2.40
CA LYS A 56 14.26 -2.88 1.65
C LYS A 56 14.00 -2.76 0.17
N ILE A 57 15.06 -2.70 -0.62
CA ILE A 57 14.96 -2.80 -2.08
C ILE A 57 14.54 -4.22 -2.42
N VAL A 58 13.42 -4.37 -3.12
CA VAL A 58 12.84 -5.66 -3.51
C VAL A 58 13.04 -5.95 -5.00
N ASP A 59 13.25 -4.92 -5.82
CA ASP A 59 13.50 -5.09 -7.24
C ASP A 59 14.27 -3.89 -7.81
N THR A 60 15.21 -4.16 -8.73
CA THR A 60 15.96 -3.14 -9.47
C THR A 60 16.15 -3.61 -10.90
N LYS A 61 15.74 -2.79 -11.88
CA LYS A 61 15.74 -3.21 -13.28
C LYS A 61 16.05 -2.06 -14.23
N ALA A 62 16.95 -2.31 -15.18
CA ALA A 62 17.12 -1.48 -16.36
C ALA A 62 16.05 -1.85 -17.40
N ILE A 63 15.35 -0.85 -17.91
CA ILE A 63 14.27 -0.99 -18.89
C ILE A 63 14.72 -0.36 -20.20
N GLU A 64 14.75 -1.19 -21.24
CA GLU A 64 15.09 -0.75 -22.59
C GLU A 64 13.99 0.13 -23.18
N LYS A 65 14.35 0.95 -24.17
CA LYS A 65 13.41 1.79 -24.91
C LYS A 65 12.28 0.95 -25.52
N GLY A 66 11.04 1.39 -25.30
CA GLY A 66 9.85 0.70 -25.81
C GLY A 66 9.38 -0.48 -24.94
N ALA A 67 10.10 -0.82 -23.87
CA ALA A 67 9.64 -1.78 -22.86
C ALA A 67 8.96 -1.09 -21.68
N SER A 68 8.27 -1.88 -20.86
CA SER A 68 7.61 -1.43 -19.63
C SER A 68 8.01 -2.29 -18.44
N TYR A 69 8.02 -1.67 -17.28
CA TYR A 69 8.16 -2.32 -15.98
C TYR A 69 6.78 -2.66 -15.40
N SER A 70 6.69 -3.82 -14.74
CA SER A 70 5.54 -4.19 -13.92
C SER A 70 6.01 -5.01 -12.72
N TYR A 71 5.49 -4.67 -11.54
CA TYR A 71 5.73 -5.37 -10.29
C TYR A 71 4.41 -5.58 -9.55
N THR A 72 4.32 -6.65 -8.76
CA THR A 72 3.17 -6.93 -7.92
C THR A 72 3.61 -7.54 -6.60
N ALA A 73 3.05 -7.05 -5.50
CA ALA A 73 3.28 -7.57 -4.16
C ALA A 73 2.00 -7.54 -3.32
N THR A 74 2.03 -8.29 -2.22
CA THR A 74 1.01 -8.22 -1.18
C THR A 74 1.60 -7.52 0.04
N LEU A 75 1.02 -6.39 0.42
CA LEU A 75 1.41 -5.58 1.56
C LEU A 75 0.25 -5.45 2.55
N ASN A 76 0.54 -5.20 3.82
CA ASN A 76 -0.48 -4.99 4.84
C ASN A 76 -0.72 -3.49 5.06
N GLN A 77 -1.81 -3.17 5.76
CA GLN A 77 -2.07 -1.82 6.25
C GLN A 77 -0.84 -1.23 6.98
N ASN A 78 -0.55 0.04 6.71
CA ASN A 78 0.62 0.82 7.17
C ASN A 78 1.99 0.37 6.63
N ASP A 79 2.06 -0.67 5.79
CA ASP A 79 3.27 -0.88 4.98
C ASP A 79 3.37 0.24 3.92
N GLU A 80 4.52 0.40 3.29
CA GLU A 80 4.78 1.42 2.28
C GLU A 80 5.49 0.80 1.07
N VAL A 81 5.16 1.27 -0.13
CA VAL A 81 5.95 1.03 -1.34
C VAL A 81 6.57 2.34 -1.82
N THR A 82 7.86 2.30 -2.15
CA THR A 82 8.60 3.42 -2.72
C THR A 82 9.18 3.02 -4.08
N LEU A 83 8.85 3.80 -5.11
CA LEU A 83 9.32 3.67 -6.48
C LEU A 83 10.29 4.80 -6.79
N LEU A 84 11.48 4.45 -7.29
CA LEU A 84 12.43 5.37 -7.89
C LEU A 84 12.54 5.04 -9.38
N VAL A 85 12.40 6.06 -10.23
CA VAL A 85 12.68 5.98 -11.66
C VAL A 85 13.79 6.96 -11.99
N ALA A 86 14.90 6.47 -12.56
CA ALA A 86 16.03 7.27 -12.98
C ALA A 86 16.26 7.14 -14.49
N SER A 87 16.78 8.18 -15.12
CA SER A 87 17.18 8.12 -16.52
C SER A 87 18.50 8.85 -16.75
N ASP A 88 19.38 8.22 -17.53
CA ASP A 88 20.65 8.80 -17.97
C ASP A 88 20.50 9.62 -19.25
N VAL A 89 19.27 9.73 -19.78
CA VAL A 89 18.90 10.54 -20.94
C VAL A 89 17.64 11.34 -20.61
N SER A 90 17.35 12.37 -21.40
CA SER A 90 16.07 13.08 -21.29
C SER A 90 14.95 12.10 -21.65
N ASN A 91 14.00 11.91 -20.73
CA ASN A 91 12.95 10.91 -20.88
C ASN A 91 11.61 11.43 -20.37
N THR A 92 10.53 10.92 -20.94
CA THR A 92 9.15 11.16 -20.52
C THR A 92 8.60 9.82 -20.04
N VAL A 93 8.25 9.74 -18.76
CA VAL A 93 7.85 8.52 -18.07
C VAL A 93 6.41 8.65 -17.58
N THR A 94 5.65 7.56 -17.68
CA THR A 94 4.37 7.38 -17.01
C THR A 94 4.51 6.28 -15.97
N TYR A 95 4.09 6.54 -14.73
CA TYR A 95 4.03 5.54 -13.67
C TYR A 95 2.67 5.50 -13.01
N LYS A 96 2.30 4.31 -12.53
CA LYS A 96 1.06 4.07 -11.79
C LYS A 96 1.31 3.10 -10.65
N ILE A 97 0.74 3.39 -9.50
CA ILE A 97 0.61 2.47 -8.37
C ILE A 97 -0.87 2.15 -8.21
N TYR A 98 -1.18 0.86 -8.14
CA TYR A 98 -2.50 0.35 -7.89
C TYR A 98 -2.54 -0.29 -6.51
N ASP A 99 -3.64 -0.07 -5.79
CA ASP A 99 -4.00 -0.80 -4.58
C ASP A 99 -5.34 -1.51 -4.85
N ASN A 100 -5.31 -2.84 -4.82
CA ASN A 100 -6.47 -3.70 -5.09
C ASN A 100 -7.17 -3.28 -6.40
N ASP A 101 -6.38 -3.18 -7.47
CA ASP A 101 -6.75 -2.77 -8.83
C ASP A 101 -7.21 -1.32 -9.02
N LYS A 102 -7.23 -0.50 -7.96
CA LYS A 102 -7.53 0.94 -8.05
C LYS A 102 -6.26 1.73 -8.19
N ILE A 103 -6.20 2.65 -9.16
CA ILE A 103 -5.09 3.60 -9.25
C ILE A 103 -5.14 4.53 -8.04
N VAL A 104 -4.08 4.53 -7.25
CA VAL A 104 -3.92 5.37 -6.05
C VAL A 104 -2.86 6.44 -6.23
N VAL A 105 -1.87 6.19 -7.08
CA VAL A 105 -0.86 7.16 -7.50
C VAL A 105 -0.65 7.05 -9.00
N GLN A 106 -0.60 8.19 -9.69
CA GLN A 106 -0.29 8.26 -11.10
C GLN A 106 0.35 9.60 -11.44
N ASP A 107 1.36 9.54 -12.31
CA ASP A 107 1.85 10.71 -13.05
C ASP A 107 2.03 10.28 -14.50
N THR A 108 1.59 11.13 -15.41
CA THR A 108 1.63 10.91 -16.85
C THR A 108 2.51 11.95 -17.47
N ASP A 109 3.34 11.52 -18.42
CA ASP A 109 4.26 12.40 -19.12
C ASP A 109 5.25 13.13 -18.19
N ARG A 110 5.65 12.47 -17.10
CA ARG A 110 6.65 12.99 -16.16
C ARG A 110 7.99 13.12 -16.86
N GLU A 111 8.47 14.34 -16.98
CA GLU A 111 9.82 14.61 -17.48
C GLU A 111 10.87 14.22 -16.44
N ILE A 112 11.86 13.47 -16.88
CA ILE A 112 13.10 13.19 -16.16
C ILE A 112 14.23 13.72 -17.03
N VAL A 113 14.89 14.78 -16.56
CA VAL A 113 16.07 15.32 -17.24
C VAL A 113 17.25 14.36 -17.11
N THR A 114 18.22 14.46 -18.02
CA THR A 114 19.41 13.61 -18.08
C THR A 114 20.12 13.50 -16.71
N HIS A 115 20.43 12.27 -16.30
CA HIS A 115 21.06 11.92 -15.00
C HIS A 115 20.22 12.36 -13.78
N SER A 116 18.90 12.34 -13.92
CA SER A 116 17.98 12.68 -12.84
C SER A 116 17.07 11.50 -12.49
N SER A 117 16.31 11.68 -11.42
CA SER A 117 15.35 10.69 -10.95
C SER A 117 14.10 11.35 -10.39
N VAL A 118 13.04 10.56 -10.33
CA VAL A 118 11.83 10.83 -9.57
C VAL A 118 11.62 9.70 -8.58
N THR A 119 11.25 10.06 -7.35
CA THR A 119 10.90 9.11 -6.29
C THR A 119 9.48 9.38 -5.87
N VAL A 120 8.69 8.32 -5.70
CA VAL A 120 7.31 8.38 -5.25
C VAL A 120 7.04 7.26 -4.25
N SER A 121 6.29 7.57 -3.20
CA SER A 121 5.97 6.65 -2.12
C SER A 121 4.45 6.56 -1.94
N TYR A 122 3.97 5.42 -1.50
CA TYR A 122 2.57 5.18 -1.19
C TYR A 122 2.44 4.32 0.07
N ASP A 123 1.83 4.91 1.10
CA ASP A 123 1.44 4.23 2.34
C ASP A 123 0.12 3.48 2.15
N ILE A 124 0.07 2.23 2.61
CA ILE A 124 -1.13 1.40 2.54
C ILE A 124 -2.12 1.83 3.63
N PRO A 125 -3.37 2.22 3.29
CA PRO A 125 -4.33 2.81 4.22
C PRO A 125 -4.91 1.83 5.24
#